data_AF-A0A0P9HZU3-F1
#
_entry.id   AF-A0A0P9HZU3-F1
#
_cell.length_a   1.000
_cell.length_b   1.000
_cell.length_c   1.000
_cell.angle_alpha   90.00
_cell.angle_beta   90.00
_cell.angle_gamma   90.00
#
_symmetry.space_group_name_H-M   'P 1'
#
loop_
_entity.id
_entity.type
_entity.pdbx_description
1 polymer ?
#
loop_
_entity_poly.entity_id
_entity_poly.type
_entity_poly.pdbx_seq_one_letter_code
_entity_poly.pdbx_strand_id
1 'polypeptide(L)'
;MARLSRAAQQKKNREIKWLIIVVLVVVLLITGLTMLFRNRDKAPDRETLCPTTGALGHYIVLIDNTDPYRFVQKEALLQRMRSLATRGVPEGYMVSVFVLGSDFIAHAKPVFEKCNPGIGEDKSGMTANLARIKKRYQQEFVEPLVAVADSLLLKESSQRSPIFEMLQLVAINGFEHQQIKGERKLIVFSDMIPNVPQFSMYKAVPDFQTFKQAPYGQTTKAQLNNVDVELNFLLNRPEIQKRSQAGFWESYFINSGANVTRTDPMEG
;
A
#
# COMPACT_ATOMS: atom_id res chain seq x y z
N MET A 1 -69.90 -3.72 -36.82
CA MET A 1 -68.43 -3.55 -36.63
C MET A 1 -67.87 -2.87 -37.88
N ALA A 2 -67.50 -1.59 -37.79
CA ALA A 2 -66.99 -0.83 -38.93
C ALA A 2 -65.60 -1.36 -39.35
N ARG A 3 -65.50 -1.89 -40.58
CA ARG A 3 -64.21 -2.28 -41.18
C ARG A 3 -63.44 -1.00 -41.55
N LEU A 4 -62.36 -0.71 -40.83
CA LEU A 4 -61.42 0.36 -41.18
C LEU A 4 -60.93 0.17 -42.63
N SER A 5 -60.91 1.23 -43.43
CA SER A 5 -60.44 1.17 -44.81
C SER A 5 -58.95 0.79 -44.85
N ARG A 6 -58.50 0.08 -45.90
CA ARG A 6 -57.08 -0.33 -46.07
C ARG A 6 -56.10 0.85 -45.91
N ALA A 7 -56.50 2.05 -46.33
CA ALA A 7 -55.72 3.28 -46.16
C ALA A 7 -55.63 3.75 -44.70
N ALA A 8 -56.71 3.66 -43.93
CA ALA A 8 -56.71 3.97 -42.49
C ALA A 8 -55.84 2.97 -41.69
N GLN A 9 -55.83 1.71 -42.12
CA GLN A 9 -55.04 0.65 -41.50
C GLN A 9 -53.54 0.79 -41.80
N GLN A 10 -53.18 1.22 -43.01
CA GLN A 10 -51.81 1.58 -43.37
C GLN A 10 -51.30 2.82 -42.61
N LYS A 11 -52.14 3.85 -42.45
CA LYS A 11 -51.79 5.03 -41.65
C LYS A 11 -51.55 4.65 -40.19
N LYS A 12 -52.45 3.85 -39.59
CA LYS A 12 -52.29 3.33 -38.22
C LYS A 12 -51.02 2.48 -38.05
N ASN A 13 -50.67 1.62 -39.01
CA ASN A 13 -49.42 0.86 -38.96
C ASN A 13 -48.18 1.76 -39.10
N ARG A 14 -48.26 2.85 -39.87
CA ARG A 14 -47.17 3.83 -39.99
C ARG A 14 -46.97 4.60 -38.68
N GLU A 15 -48.07 5.02 -38.05
CA GLU A 15 -48.07 5.66 -36.72
C GLU A 15 -47.51 4.71 -35.65
N ILE A 16 -47.93 3.44 -35.63
CA ILE A 16 -47.42 2.42 -34.70
C ILE A 16 -45.92 2.18 -34.92
N LYS A 17 -45.46 2.08 -36.18
CA LYS A 17 -44.02 1.93 -36.47
C LYS A 17 -43.21 3.13 -35.99
N TRP A 18 -43.71 4.35 -36.22
CA TRP A 18 -43.07 5.56 -35.71
C TRP A 18 -43.02 5.60 -34.19
N LEU A 19 -44.10 5.22 -33.52
CA LEU A 19 -44.17 5.16 -32.07
C LEU A 19 -43.18 4.15 -31.49
N ILE A 20 -43.03 2.97 -32.12
CA ILE A 20 -42.03 1.97 -31.76
C ILE A 20 -40.60 2.53 -31.92
N ILE A 21 -40.31 3.20 -33.03
CA ILE A 21 -38.99 3.79 -33.27
C ILE A 21 -38.66 4.86 -32.21
N VAL A 22 -39.61 5.74 -31.90
CA VAL A 22 -39.43 6.78 -30.88
C VAL A 22 -39.15 6.16 -29.51
N VAL A 23 -39.92 5.14 -29.11
CA VAL A 23 -39.70 4.43 -27.84
C VAL A 23 -38.32 3.78 -27.80
N LEU A 24 -37.89 3.13 -28.89
CA LEU A 24 -36.55 2.53 -28.98
C LEU A 24 -35.42 3.55 -28.81
N VAL A 25 -35.55 4.72 -29.45
CA VAL A 25 -34.58 5.81 -29.33
C VAL A 25 -34.54 6.35 -27.90
N VAL A 26 -35.70 6.53 -27.27
CA VAL A 26 -35.78 6.99 -25.87
C VAL A 26 -35.13 5.97 -24.92
N VAL A 27 -35.39 4.67 -25.11
CA VAL A 27 -34.75 3.62 -24.30
C VAL A 27 -33.22 3.61 -24.48
N LEU A 28 -32.73 3.74 -25.71
CA LEU A 28 -31.30 3.85 -26.01
C LEU A 28 -30.67 5.08 -25.34
N LEU A 29 -31.34 6.24 -25.40
CA LEU A 29 -30.87 7.46 -24.75
C LEU A 29 -30.83 7.30 -23.22
N ILE A 30 -31.87 6.73 -22.61
CA ILE A 30 -31.93 6.49 -21.17
C ILE A 30 -30.84 5.50 -20.75
N THR A 31 -30.60 4.45 -21.53
CA THR A 31 -29.57 3.44 -21.26
C THR A 31 -28.17 4.03 -21.42
N GLY A 32 -27.94 4.84 -22.46
CA GLY A 32 -26.70 5.59 -22.64
C GLY A 32 -26.44 6.58 -21.50
N LEU A 33 -27.46 7.33 -21.07
CA LEU A 33 -27.36 8.23 -19.92
C LEU A 33 -27.07 7.45 -18.63
N THR A 34 -27.80 6.38 -18.34
CA THR A 34 -27.56 5.60 -17.12
C THR A 34 -26.18 4.96 -17.10
N MET A 35 -25.66 4.46 -18.24
CA MET A 35 -24.28 4.00 -18.33
C MET A 35 -23.27 5.13 -18.06
N LEU A 36 -23.47 6.32 -18.63
CA LEU A 36 -22.60 7.48 -18.38
C LEU A 36 -22.61 7.94 -16.92
N PHE A 37 -23.78 7.94 -16.27
CA PHE A 37 -23.90 8.31 -14.86
C PHE A 37 -23.37 7.24 -13.91
N ARG A 38 -23.46 5.95 -14.29
CA ARG A 38 -22.91 4.84 -13.50
C ARG A 38 -21.39 4.75 -13.57
N ASN A 39 -20.79 5.23 -14.65
CA ASN A 39 -19.34 5.38 -14.83
C ASN A 39 -18.76 6.66 -14.21
N ARG A 40 -19.56 7.49 -13.51
CA ARG A 40 -18.98 8.55 -12.69
C ARG A 40 -18.40 7.92 -11.43
N ASP A 41 -17.06 7.85 -11.38
CA ASP A 41 -16.34 7.43 -10.19
C ASP A 41 -16.87 8.18 -8.97
N LYS A 42 -17.31 7.41 -7.98
CA LYS A 42 -17.68 7.99 -6.69
C LYS A 42 -16.44 8.63 -6.09
N ALA A 43 -16.62 9.81 -5.50
CA ALA A 43 -15.52 10.48 -4.83
C ALA A 43 -14.93 9.54 -3.74
N PRO A 44 -13.59 9.48 -3.62
CA PRO A 44 -12.95 8.71 -2.56
C PRO A 44 -13.36 9.24 -1.19
N ASP A 45 -13.20 8.38 -0.19
CA ASP A 45 -13.37 8.76 1.21
C ASP A 45 -12.50 9.97 1.57
N ARG A 46 -13.02 10.86 2.43
CA ARG A 46 -12.37 12.15 2.69
C ARG A 46 -11.17 12.04 3.61
N GLU A 47 -11.12 11.02 4.47
CA GLU A 47 -10.08 10.86 5.48
C GLU A 47 -8.98 9.92 4.99
N THR A 48 -9.40 8.74 4.54
CA THR A 48 -8.51 7.66 4.09
C THR A 48 -8.05 7.83 2.65
N LEU A 49 -8.73 8.69 1.86
CA LEU A 49 -8.54 8.84 0.41
C LEU A 49 -8.83 7.57 -0.40
N CYS A 50 -9.37 6.54 0.23
CA CYS A 50 -9.59 5.26 -0.42
C CYS A 50 -10.83 5.25 -1.31
N PRO A 51 -10.84 4.42 -2.37
CA PRO A 51 -12.04 4.18 -3.15
C PRO A 51 -13.19 3.70 -2.25
N THR A 52 -14.43 4.01 -2.62
CA THR A 52 -15.61 3.54 -1.85
C THR A 52 -15.76 2.02 -1.80
N THR A 53 -15.06 1.31 -2.68
CA THR A 53 -15.00 -0.15 -2.73
C THR A 53 -13.93 -0.76 -1.80
N GLY A 54 -13.15 0.09 -1.11
CA GLY A 54 -11.95 -0.31 -0.38
C GLY A 54 -10.67 -0.16 -1.20
N ALA A 55 -9.53 -0.30 -0.52
CA ALA A 55 -8.22 -0.25 -1.14
C ALA A 55 -8.03 -1.40 -2.15
N LEU A 56 -7.41 -1.10 -3.29
CA LEU A 56 -7.17 -2.07 -4.36
C LEU A 56 -5.94 -2.94 -4.12
N GLY A 57 -5.00 -2.46 -3.29
CA GLY A 57 -3.77 -3.13 -2.88
C GLY A 57 -3.19 -2.43 -1.65
N HIS A 58 -2.19 -3.04 -1.01
CA HIS A 58 -1.60 -2.53 0.24
C HIS A 58 -0.09 -2.58 0.24
N TYR A 59 0.54 -1.41 0.27
CA TYR A 59 1.98 -1.29 0.43
C TYR A 59 2.26 -0.81 1.85
N ILE A 60 2.96 -1.63 2.63
CA ILE A 60 3.39 -1.28 3.97
C ILE A 60 4.86 -0.89 3.92
N VAL A 61 5.19 0.27 4.47
CA VAL A 61 6.57 0.69 4.70
C VAL A 61 6.89 0.50 6.17
N LEU A 62 7.89 -0.32 6.48
CA LEU A 62 8.42 -0.46 7.84
C LEU A 62 9.76 0.26 7.91
N ILE A 63 9.84 1.31 8.73
CA ILE A 63 11.06 2.08 8.94
C ILE A 63 11.63 1.76 10.31
N ASP A 64 12.83 1.22 10.34
CA ASP A 64 13.58 0.99 11.56
C ASP A 64 14.19 2.29 12.05
N ASN A 65 13.69 2.76 13.19
CA ASN A 65 14.17 3.92 13.88
C ASN A 65 14.60 3.48 15.29
N THR A 66 15.45 2.46 15.37
CA THR A 66 16.16 2.04 16.59
C THR A 66 17.57 2.60 16.67
N ASP A 67 18.16 2.97 15.54
CA ASP A 67 19.46 3.64 15.43
C ASP A 67 19.34 4.98 14.70
N PRO A 68 20.21 5.97 15.02
CA PRO A 68 20.23 7.25 14.31
C PRO A 68 20.72 7.06 12.87
N TYR A 69 19.99 7.67 11.93
CA TYR A 69 20.34 7.66 10.51
C TYR A 69 21.52 8.60 10.25
N ARG A 70 22.49 8.15 9.44
CA ARG A 70 23.50 9.06 8.87
C ARG A 70 22.83 10.03 7.90
N PHE A 71 23.46 11.17 7.64
CA PHE A 71 22.95 12.16 6.69
C PHE A 71 22.63 11.54 5.32
N VAL A 72 23.58 10.78 4.74
CA VAL A 72 23.41 10.14 3.43
C VAL A 72 22.26 9.13 3.43
N GLN A 73 22.12 8.34 4.51
CA GLN A 73 21.02 7.40 4.67
C GLN A 73 19.68 8.15 4.77
N LYS A 74 19.61 9.23 5.53
CA LYS A 74 18.39 10.05 5.62
C LYS A 74 17.97 10.60 4.25
N GLU A 75 18.92 11.12 3.47
CA GLU A 75 18.66 11.59 2.10
C GLU A 75 18.18 10.45 1.17
N ALA A 76 18.81 9.28 1.25
CA ALA A 76 18.39 8.11 0.48
C ALA A 76 16.97 7.66 0.84
N LEU A 77 16.61 7.66 2.13
CA LEU A 77 15.27 7.33 2.60
C LEU A 77 14.25 8.34 2.06
N LEU A 78 14.55 9.64 2.15
CA LEU A 78 13.69 10.70 1.62
C LEU A 78 13.42 10.55 0.13
N GLN A 79 14.46 10.25 -0.67
CA GLN A 79 14.31 10.04 -2.11
C GLN A 79 13.52 8.77 -2.43
N ARG A 80 13.76 7.66 -1.71
CA ARG A 80 13.01 6.41 -1.89
C ARG A 80 11.53 6.58 -1.51
N MET A 81 11.22 7.26 -0.40
CA MET A 81 9.86 7.58 0.01
C MET A 81 9.15 8.49 -1.00
N ARG A 82 9.84 9.52 -1.51
CA ARG A 82 9.31 10.39 -2.57
C ARG A 82 9.05 9.63 -3.87
N SER A 83 9.96 8.75 -4.27
CA SER A 83 9.79 7.91 -5.45
C SER A 83 8.63 6.93 -5.30
N LEU A 84 8.49 6.33 -4.12
CA LEU A 84 7.36 5.46 -3.78
C LEU A 84 6.03 6.23 -3.90
N ALA A 85 5.94 7.38 -3.24
CA ALA A 85 4.75 8.23 -3.25
C ALA A 85 4.34 8.69 -4.66
N THR A 86 5.32 9.02 -5.50
CA THR A 86 5.05 9.67 -6.79
C THR A 86 4.89 8.70 -7.97
N ARG A 87 5.54 7.53 -7.90
CA ARG A 87 5.64 6.59 -9.04
C ARG A 87 5.45 5.13 -8.64
N GLY A 88 5.69 4.79 -7.38
CA GLY A 88 5.68 3.40 -6.91
C GLY A 88 4.29 2.89 -6.56
N VAL A 89 3.36 3.75 -6.13
CA VAL A 89 2.05 3.35 -5.61
C VAL A 89 0.96 3.61 -6.65
N PRO A 90 0.25 2.59 -7.16
CA PRO A 90 -0.85 2.78 -8.10
C PRO A 90 -2.05 3.55 -7.51
N GLU A 91 -2.90 4.17 -8.35
CA GLU A 91 -4.14 4.81 -7.89
C GLU A 91 -5.04 3.77 -7.17
N GLY A 92 -5.63 4.18 -6.04
CA GLY A 92 -6.49 3.34 -5.22
C GLY A 92 -5.75 2.34 -4.31
N TYR A 93 -4.42 2.27 -4.36
CA TYR A 93 -3.63 1.45 -3.45
C TYR A 93 -3.38 2.21 -2.15
N MET A 94 -3.43 1.49 -1.03
CA MET A 94 -3.16 2.02 0.29
C MET A 94 -1.68 1.94 0.63
N VAL A 95 -1.17 2.98 1.28
CA VAL A 95 0.14 2.99 1.91
C VAL A 95 -0.03 3.14 3.40
N SER A 96 0.56 2.22 4.17
CA SER A 96 0.68 2.35 5.62
C SER A 96 2.16 2.43 6.00
N VAL A 97 2.54 3.39 6.82
CA VAL A 97 3.92 3.51 7.32
C VAL A 97 3.96 3.17 8.79
N PHE A 98 4.78 2.19 9.14
CA PHE A 98 5.08 1.80 10.50
C PHE A 98 6.51 2.21 10.84
N VAL A 99 6.71 2.67 12.08
CA VAL A 99 8.03 3.06 12.58
C VAL A 99 8.36 2.13 13.74
N LEU A 100 9.48 1.41 13.64
CA LEU A 100 10.01 0.62 14.73
C LEU A 100 10.82 1.53 15.66
N GLY A 101 10.47 1.53 16.94
CA GLY A 101 11.22 2.20 18.01
C GLY A 101 11.54 1.24 19.16
N SER A 102 12.09 1.78 20.25
CA SER A 102 12.40 1.00 21.46
C SER A 102 11.17 0.39 22.13
N ASP A 103 10.02 1.09 22.04
CA ASP A 103 8.70 0.62 22.46
C ASP A 103 7.83 0.34 21.24
N PHE A 104 7.87 -0.91 20.78
CA PHE A 104 7.07 -1.35 19.62
C PHE A 104 5.55 -1.33 19.90
N ILE A 105 5.12 -1.36 21.17
CA ILE A 105 3.69 -1.31 21.53
C ILE A 105 3.14 0.10 21.29
N ALA A 106 3.91 1.14 21.61
CA ALA A 106 3.56 2.52 21.31
C ALA A 106 3.42 2.78 19.79
N HIS A 107 4.06 1.96 18.96
CA HIS A 107 4.03 2.03 17.50
C HIS A 107 3.21 0.91 16.85
N ALA A 108 2.25 0.33 17.58
CA ALA A 108 1.38 -0.73 17.07
C ALA A 108 0.46 -0.28 15.91
N LYS A 109 0.25 1.02 15.73
CA LYS A 109 -0.54 1.59 14.63
C LYS A 109 0.36 2.34 13.65
N PRO A 110 -0.02 2.39 12.36
CA PRO A 110 0.75 3.15 11.38
C PRO A 110 0.72 4.65 11.68
N VAL A 111 1.84 5.33 11.44
CA VAL A 111 1.97 6.79 11.57
C VAL A 111 1.43 7.54 10.35
N PHE A 112 1.23 6.83 9.25
CA PHE A 112 0.56 7.28 8.03
C PHE A 112 -0.23 6.12 7.46
N GLU A 113 -1.49 6.32 7.08
CA GLU A 113 -2.32 5.30 6.43
C GLU A 113 -3.35 5.96 5.50
N LYS A 114 -3.08 5.95 4.19
CA LYS A 114 -3.98 6.52 3.18
C LYS A 114 -3.82 5.85 1.81
N CYS A 115 -4.87 5.89 1.00
CA CYS A 115 -4.80 5.51 -0.41
C CYS A 115 -4.26 6.62 -1.30
N ASN A 116 -3.59 6.23 -2.39
CA ASN A 116 -3.26 7.14 -3.47
C ASN A 116 -4.56 7.55 -4.19
N PRO A 117 -4.99 8.83 -4.11
CA PRO A 117 -6.23 9.30 -4.75
C PRO A 117 -6.12 9.49 -6.27
N GLY A 118 -4.92 9.31 -6.83
CA GLY A 118 -4.62 9.57 -8.23
C GLY A 118 -4.52 11.05 -8.59
N ILE A 119 -4.11 11.31 -9.83
CA ILE A 119 -3.96 12.67 -10.38
C ILE A 119 -5.03 13.03 -11.42
N GLY A 120 -5.95 12.09 -11.70
CA GLY A 120 -7.10 12.31 -12.57
C GLY A 120 -6.78 12.36 -14.07
N GLU A 121 -5.69 11.72 -14.51
CA GLU A 121 -5.28 11.69 -15.94
C GLU A 121 -6.29 10.99 -16.84
N ASP A 122 -6.99 9.96 -16.35
CA ASP A 122 -8.02 9.23 -17.10
C ASP A 122 -9.44 9.82 -16.97
N LYS A 123 -9.60 10.89 -16.19
CA LYS A 123 -10.92 11.49 -15.91
C LYS A 123 -11.16 12.63 -16.88
N SER A 124 -12.15 12.47 -17.78
CA SER A 124 -12.67 13.54 -18.64
C SER A 124 -13.39 14.62 -17.80
N GLY A 125 -12.62 15.38 -17.02
CA GLY A 125 -13.10 16.35 -16.05
C GLY A 125 -12.84 17.79 -16.49
N MET A 126 -13.74 18.69 -16.08
CA MET A 126 -13.54 20.13 -16.14
C MET A 126 -12.23 20.52 -15.43
N THR A 127 -11.42 21.41 -16.00
CA THR A 127 -10.07 21.79 -15.55
C THR A 127 -9.95 22.13 -14.06
N ALA A 128 -10.97 22.78 -13.48
CA ALA A 128 -11.03 23.11 -12.06
C ALA A 128 -11.05 21.88 -11.14
N ASN A 129 -11.65 20.76 -11.58
CA ASN A 129 -11.66 19.52 -10.82
C ASN A 129 -10.28 18.83 -10.83
N LEU A 130 -9.55 18.89 -11.95
CA LEU A 130 -8.19 18.35 -12.04
C LEU A 130 -7.21 19.08 -11.11
N ALA A 131 -7.26 20.41 -11.06
CA ALA A 131 -6.42 21.19 -10.15
C ALA A 131 -6.66 20.81 -8.69
N ARG A 132 -7.92 20.59 -8.29
CA ARG A 132 -8.28 20.15 -6.95
C ARG A 132 -7.79 18.73 -6.64
N ILE A 133 -7.91 17.80 -7.58
CA ILE A 133 -7.43 16.42 -7.44
C ILE A 133 -5.90 16.41 -7.25
N LYS A 134 -5.16 17.11 -8.12
CA LYS A 134 -3.70 17.23 -8.01
C LYS A 134 -3.27 17.86 -6.69
N LYS A 135 -3.97 18.91 -6.24
CA LYS A 135 -3.70 19.55 -4.95
C LYS A 135 -3.90 18.57 -3.79
N ARG A 136 -4.99 17.80 -3.79
CA ARG A 136 -5.25 16.77 -2.77
C ARG A 136 -4.19 15.68 -2.79
N TYR A 137 -3.86 15.15 -3.96
CA TYR A 137 -2.79 14.15 -4.12
C TYR A 137 -1.48 14.66 -3.51
N GLN A 138 -1.09 15.90 -3.82
CA GLN A 138 0.14 16.47 -3.29
C GLN A 138 0.09 16.69 -1.77
N GLN A 139 -0.95 17.37 -1.27
CA GLN A 139 -1.02 17.84 0.12
C GLN A 139 -1.47 16.78 1.13
N GLU A 140 -2.31 15.84 0.71
CA GLU A 140 -2.91 14.87 1.62
C GLU A 140 -2.27 13.48 1.51
N PHE A 141 -1.54 13.18 0.43
CA PHE A 141 -0.87 11.90 0.20
C PHE A 141 0.66 12.04 0.11
N VAL A 142 1.19 12.77 -0.89
CA VAL A 142 2.65 12.83 -1.13
C VAL A 142 3.40 13.53 0.00
N GLU A 143 3.00 14.75 0.36
CA GLU A 143 3.69 15.55 1.38
C GLU A 143 3.69 14.85 2.76
N PRO A 144 2.55 14.36 3.29
CA PRO A 144 2.55 13.72 4.59
C PRO A 144 3.32 12.39 4.59
N LEU A 145 3.29 11.62 3.49
CA LEU A 145 4.04 10.37 3.37
C LEU A 145 5.55 10.61 3.42
N VAL A 146 6.04 11.62 2.69
CA VAL A 146 7.47 11.99 2.70
C VAL A 146 7.88 12.60 4.05
N ALA A 147 7.01 13.40 4.67
CA ALA A 147 7.28 14.04 5.96
C ALA A 147 7.51 13.02 7.09
N VAL A 148 7.03 11.77 6.97
CA VAL A 148 7.35 10.71 7.92
C VAL A 148 8.87 10.51 8.01
N ALA A 149 9.58 10.47 6.89
CA ALA A 149 11.04 10.29 6.88
C ALA A 149 11.79 11.48 7.51
N ASP A 150 11.24 12.70 7.38
CA ASP A 150 11.82 13.88 8.03
C ASP A 150 11.70 13.83 9.56
N SER A 151 10.59 13.27 10.06
CA SER A 151 10.26 13.18 11.48
C SER A 151 11.09 12.16 12.26
N LEU A 152 11.91 11.35 11.57
CA LEU A 152 12.86 10.42 12.17
C LEU A 152 14.06 11.21 12.73
N LEU A 153 13.98 11.54 14.03
CA LEU A 153 14.90 12.44 14.73
C LEU A 153 15.62 11.76 15.89
N LEU A 154 15.87 10.45 15.82
CA LEU A 154 16.66 9.78 16.85
C LEU A 154 18.05 10.42 16.95
N LYS A 155 18.38 10.86 18.16
CA LYS A 155 19.70 11.40 18.50
C LYS A 155 20.65 10.32 19.02
N GLU A 156 20.09 9.26 19.61
CA GLU A 156 20.83 8.19 20.25
C GLU A 156 20.22 6.84 19.87
N SER A 157 21.08 5.81 19.87
CA SER A 157 20.70 4.43 19.62
C SER A 157 19.85 3.86 20.76
N SER A 158 18.81 3.12 20.40
CA SER A 158 18.01 2.31 21.30
C SER A 158 18.79 1.10 21.78
N GLN A 159 18.63 0.75 23.06
CA GLN A 159 19.18 -0.51 23.61
C GLN A 159 18.40 -1.75 23.14
N ARG A 160 17.24 -1.57 22.50
CA ARG A 160 16.40 -2.66 22.00
C ARG A 160 15.98 -2.42 20.55
N SER A 161 16.05 -3.48 19.75
CA SER A 161 15.54 -3.51 18.38
C SER A 161 14.66 -4.76 18.18
N PRO A 162 13.36 -4.68 18.52
CA PRO A 162 12.41 -5.79 18.46
C PRO A 162 11.85 -5.99 17.04
N ILE A 163 12.73 -6.29 16.08
CA ILE A 163 12.40 -6.38 14.65
C ILE A 163 11.35 -7.47 14.38
N PHE A 164 11.48 -8.64 14.99
CA PHE A 164 10.53 -9.73 14.74
C PHE A 164 9.14 -9.42 15.28
N GLU A 165 9.06 -8.87 16.49
CA GLU A 165 7.81 -8.45 17.11
C GLU A 165 7.12 -7.39 16.25
N MET A 166 7.89 -6.47 15.68
CA MET A 166 7.36 -5.47 14.77
C MET A 166 6.86 -6.08 13.45
N LEU A 167 7.55 -7.06 12.89
CA LEU A 167 7.07 -7.80 11.72
C LEU A 167 5.76 -8.54 12.00
N GLN A 168 5.59 -9.10 13.21
CA GLN A 168 4.32 -9.69 13.64
C GLN A 168 3.21 -8.64 13.75
N LEU A 169 3.51 -7.48 14.34
CA LEU A 169 2.53 -6.38 14.40
C LEU A 169 2.14 -5.87 13.01
N VAL A 170 3.09 -5.72 12.10
CA VAL A 170 2.81 -5.32 10.71
C VAL A 170 1.92 -6.35 10.01
N ALA A 171 2.17 -7.64 10.21
CA ALA A 171 1.31 -8.69 9.69
C ALA A 171 -0.15 -8.53 10.17
N ILE A 172 -0.35 -8.31 11.47
CA ILE A 172 -1.68 -8.24 12.09
C ILE A 172 -2.37 -6.89 11.81
N ASN A 173 -1.75 -5.79 12.22
CA ASN A 173 -2.36 -4.46 12.19
C ASN A 173 -2.28 -3.79 10.81
N GLY A 174 -1.41 -4.29 9.93
CA GLY A 174 -1.33 -3.86 8.56
C GLY A 174 -2.18 -4.75 7.64
N PHE A 175 -1.69 -5.96 7.35
CA PHE A 175 -2.26 -6.79 6.30
C PHE A 175 -3.56 -7.52 6.70
N GLU A 176 -3.70 -8.01 7.93
CA GLU A 176 -4.92 -8.74 8.34
C GLU A 176 -6.09 -7.80 8.63
N HIS A 177 -5.81 -6.60 9.16
CA HIS A 177 -6.84 -5.60 9.45
C HIS A 177 -7.58 -5.14 8.19
N GLN A 178 -6.86 -5.04 7.08
CA GLN A 178 -7.33 -4.51 5.82
C GLN A 178 -7.60 -5.71 4.91
N GLN A 179 -8.87 -6.14 4.73
CA GLN A 179 -9.26 -7.30 3.92
C GLN A 179 -8.99 -7.11 2.40
N ILE A 180 -7.74 -6.86 2.05
CA ILE A 180 -7.29 -6.43 0.73
C ILE A 180 -7.07 -7.67 -0.14
N LYS A 181 -7.75 -7.67 -1.29
CA LYS A 181 -7.73 -8.79 -2.25
C LYS A 181 -6.64 -8.65 -3.33
N GLY A 182 -6.06 -7.47 -3.50
CA GLY A 182 -5.03 -7.22 -4.49
C GLY A 182 -3.61 -7.42 -3.97
N GLU A 183 -2.65 -6.81 -4.66
CA GLU A 183 -1.22 -6.92 -4.34
C GLU A 183 -0.93 -6.42 -2.91
N ARG A 184 -0.10 -7.17 -2.19
CA ARG A 184 0.38 -6.82 -0.85
C ARG A 184 1.90 -6.79 -0.86
N LYS A 185 2.48 -5.67 -0.41
CA LYS A 185 3.92 -5.44 -0.45
C LYS A 185 4.40 -4.90 0.88
N LEU A 186 5.52 -5.42 1.38
CA LEU A 186 6.22 -4.93 2.57
C LEU A 186 7.59 -4.39 2.14
N ILE A 187 7.80 -3.10 2.35
CA ILE A 187 9.04 -2.39 2.04
C ILE A 187 9.72 -2.06 3.37
N VAL A 188 10.82 -2.74 3.67
CA VAL A 188 11.53 -2.59 4.95
C VAL A 188 12.76 -1.72 4.76
N PHE A 189 12.94 -0.74 5.62
CA PHE A 189 14.16 0.05 5.79
C PHE A 189 14.73 -0.27 7.17
N SER A 190 15.68 -1.21 7.26
CA SER A 190 16.28 -1.60 8.53
C SER A 190 17.73 -2.08 8.33
N ASP A 191 18.53 -2.03 9.39
CA ASP A 191 19.81 -2.75 9.44
C ASP A 191 19.60 -4.28 9.59
N MET A 192 18.37 -4.68 9.91
CA MET A 192 17.90 -6.03 10.16
C MET A 192 18.68 -6.74 11.28
N ILE A 193 19.16 -6.00 12.30
CA ILE A 193 19.90 -6.53 13.46
C ILE A 193 19.02 -6.47 14.71
N PRO A 194 18.28 -7.56 15.03
CA PRO A 194 17.42 -7.61 16.20
C PRO A 194 18.28 -7.66 17.46
N ASN A 195 17.82 -6.95 18.48
CA ASN A 195 18.45 -6.90 19.78
C ASN A 195 17.39 -6.86 20.88
N VAL A 196 17.09 -8.03 21.42
CA VAL A 196 16.19 -8.21 22.57
C VAL A 196 16.84 -9.16 23.59
N PRO A 197 16.43 -9.17 24.87
CA PRO A 197 17.04 -10.02 25.89
C PRO A 197 17.11 -11.51 25.50
N GLN A 198 16.09 -12.00 24.81
CA GLN A 198 15.94 -13.40 24.39
C GLN A 198 16.76 -13.75 23.14
N PHE A 199 17.08 -12.77 22.29
CA PHE A 199 17.75 -12.97 21.01
C PHE A 199 18.46 -11.71 20.53
N SER A 200 19.72 -11.84 20.13
CA SER A 200 20.51 -10.71 19.64
C SER A 200 21.50 -11.16 18.58
N MET A 201 21.38 -10.61 17.37
CA MET A 201 22.33 -10.89 16.28
C MET A 201 23.70 -10.24 16.49
N TYR A 202 23.81 -9.29 17.44
CA TYR A 202 25.09 -8.76 17.88
C TYR A 202 25.99 -9.81 18.54
N LYS A 203 25.40 -10.87 19.12
CA LYS A 203 26.16 -11.98 19.72
C LYS A 203 26.59 -12.98 18.66
N ALA A 204 25.67 -13.39 17.80
CA ALA A 204 25.91 -14.27 16.67
C ALA A 204 24.71 -14.24 15.72
N VAL A 205 24.96 -14.39 14.43
CA VAL A 205 23.92 -14.68 13.43
C VAL A 205 23.74 -16.20 13.38
N PRO A 206 22.61 -16.76 13.86
CA PRO A 206 22.41 -18.20 13.84
C PRO A 206 22.09 -18.71 12.43
N ASP A 207 22.24 -20.02 12.24
CA ASP A 207 21.56 -20.69 11.13
C ASP A 207 20.03 -20.60 11.30
N PHE A 208 19.31 -20.40 10.20
CA PHE A 208 17.88 -20.18 10.23
C PHE A 208 17.10 -21.42 10.72
N GLN A 209 17.52 -22.64 10.37
CA GLN A 209 16.82 -23.85 10.82
C GLN A 209 16.94 -24.00 12.34
N THR A 210 18.10 -23.68 12.89
CA THR A 210 18.33 -23.66 14.34
C THR A 210 17.45 -22.61 15.02
N PHE A 211 17.39 -21.39 14.47
CA PHE A 211 16.52 -20.33 14.98
C PHE A 211 15.04 -20.73 14.97
N LYS A 212 14.55 -21.26 13.84
CA LYS A 212 13.15 -21.66 13.65
C LYS A 212 12.68 -22.69 14.69
N GLN A 213 13.57 -23.55 15.15
CA GLN A 213 13.28 -24.56 16.16
C GLN A 213 13.39 -24.03 17.59
N ALA A 214 14.16 -22.97 17.82
CA ALA A 214 14.35 -22.37 19.13
C ALA A 214 13.04 -21.73 19.65
N PRO A 215 12.83 -21.67 20.99
CA PRO A 215 11.61 -21.11 21.57
C PRO A 215 11.27 -19.71 21.04
N TYR A 216 12.26 -18.82 20.96
CA TYR A 216 12.07 -17.47 20.46
C TYR A 216 11.65 -17.45 18.98
N GLY A 217 12.26 -18.27 18.12
CA GLY A 217 11.90 -18.32 16.70
C GLY A 217 10.51 -18.92 16.44
N GLN A 218 10.04 -19.83 17.31
CA GLN A 218 8.67 -20.35 17.24
C GLN A 218 7.63 -19.28 17.59
N THR A 219 7.90 -18.45 18.60
CA THR A 219 6.95 -17.42 19.05
C THR A 219 6.97 -16.16 18.21
N THR A 220 8.03 -15.91 17.45
CA THR A 220 8.24 -14.66 16.69
C THR A 220 8.01 -14.80 15.19
N LYS A 221 7.39 -15.89 14.74
CA LYS A 221 7.01 -16.06 13.34
C LYS A 221 5.89 -15.07 12.96
N ALA A 222 6.15 -14.19 11.99
CA ALA A 222 5.12 -13.37 11.36
C ALA A 222 4.35 -14.15 10.27
N GLN A 223 3.07 -13.82 10.06
CA GLN A 223 2.25 -14.37 8.98
C GLN A 223 2.18 -13.38 7.81
N LEU A 224 2.96 -13.61 6.76
CA LEU A 224 3.11 -12.70 5.62
C LEU A 224 2.69 -13.39 4.32
N ASN A 225 1.60 -14.15 4.37
CA ASN A 225 1.13 -14.99 3.27
C ASN A 225 0.81 -14.15 2.02
N ASN A 226 1.46 -14.46 0.89
CA ASN A 226 1.34 -13.74 -0.39
C ASN A 226 1.64 -12.24 -0.24
N VAL A 227 2.67 -11.91 0.54
CA VAL A 227 3.24 -10.56 0.62
C VAL A 227 4.57 -10.55 -0.11
N ASP A 228 4.75 -9.60 -1.01
CA ASP A 228 6.05 -9.36 -1.65
C ASP A 228 6.90 -8.47 -0.74
N VAL A 229 8.16 -8.85 -0.50
CA VAL A 229 9.05 -8.17 0.46
C VAL A 229 10.23 -7.56 -0.27
N GLU A 230 10.40 -6.25 -0.07
CA GLU A 230 11.56 -5.48 -0.51
C GLU A 230 12.39 -5.07 0.72
N LEU A 231 13.63 -5.53 0.78
CA LEU A 231 14.55 -5.19 1.86
C LEU A 231 15.52 -4.09 1.42
N ASN A 232 15.49 -2.96 2.12
CA ASN A 232 16.43 -1.85 1.97
C ASN A 232 17.34 -1.84 3.21
N PHE A 233 18.53 -2.43 3.06
CA PHE A 233 19.46 -2.63 4.17
C PHE A 233 20.21 -1.34 4.52
N LEU A 234 20.08 -0.88 5.76
CA LEU A 234 20.92 0.18 6.31
C LEU A 234 22.25 -0.38 6.81
N LEU A 235 23.35 -0.04 6.13
CA LEU A 235 24.68 -0.60 6.44
C LEU A 235 25.36 0.13 7.61
N ASN A 236 24.95 -0.22 8.82
CA ASN A 236 25.47 0.36 10.07
C ASN A 236 26.55 -0.49 10.75
N ARG A 237 26.56 -1.80 10.52
CA ARG A 237 27.44 -2.80 11.17
C ARG A 237 27.93 -3.85 10.15
N PRO A 238 28.88 -3.50 9.28
CA PRO A 238 29.37 -4.40 8.22
C PRO A 238 29.92 -5.75 8.73
N GLU A 239 30.35 -5.81 9.98
CA GLU A 239 30.87 -7.01 10.63
C GLU A 239 29.79 -8.08 10.89
N ILE A 240 28.53 -7.66 11.07
CA ILE A 240 27.35 -8.53 11.23
C ILE A 240 26.61 -8.68 9.89
N GLN A 241 26.51 -7.59 9.12
CA GLN A 241 25.71 -7.49 7.90
C GLN A 241 26.39 -8.12 6.68
N LYS A 242 26.69 -9.41 6.83
CA LYS A 242 27.27 -10.28 5.81
C LYS A 242 26.17 -11.06 5.09
N ARG A 243 26.56 -11.78 4.04
CA ARG A 243 25.66 -12.66 3.28
C ARG A 243 24.88 -13.66 4.15
N SER A 244 25.46 -14.12 5.25
CA SER A 244 24.79 -15.03 6.20
C SER A 244 23.56 -14.41 6.86
N GLN A 245 23.61 -13.12 7.22
CA GLN A 245 22.48 -12.40 7.81
C GLN A 245 21.39 -12.16 6.76
N ALA A 246 21.78 -11.74 5.54
CA ALA A 246 20.82 -11.60 4.44
C ALA A 246 20.11 -12.94 4.13
N GLY A 247 20.85 -14.05 4.07
CA GLY A 247 20.28 -15.38 3.86
C GLY A 247 19.39 -15.87 5.01
N PHE A 248 19.71 -15.48 6.25
CA PHE A 248 18.83 -15.72 7.40
C PHE A 248 17.47 -15.04 7.19
N TRP A 249 17.47 -13.76 6.81
CA TRP A 249 16.24 -13.00 6.63
C TRP A 249 15.42 -13.45 5.43
N GLU A 250 16.07 -13.77 4.32
CA GLU A 250 15.41 -14.40 3.18
C GLU A 250 14.69 -15.69 3.59
N SER A 251 15.36 -16.56 4.34
CA SER A 251 14.77 -17.79 4.87
C SER A 251 13.62 -17.54 5.84
N TYR A 252 13.73 -16.50 6.68
CA TYR A 252 12.66 -16.08 7.59
C TYR A 252 11.42 -15.65 6.83
N PHE A 253 11.54 -14.75 5.84
CA PHE A 253 10.41 -14.25 5.06
C PHE A 253 9.74 -15.36 4.24
N ILE A 254 10.52 -16.24 3.61
CA ILE A 254 10.00 -17.42 2.91
C ILE A 254 9.21 -18.32 3.87
N ASN A 255 9.75 -18.61 5.06
CA ASN A 255 9.07 -19.41 6.07
C ASN A 255 7.80 -18.73 6.62
N SER A 256 7.72 -17.40 6.56
CA SER A 256 6.55 -16.59 6.90
C SER A 256 5.50 -16.53 5.79
N GLY A 257 5.72 -17.15 4.63
CA GLY A 257 4.78 -17.20 3.50
C GLY A 257 4.90 -16.03 2.52
N ALA A 258 5.99 -15.25 2.64
CA ALA A 258 6.27 -14.10 1.80
C ALA A 258 7.20 -14.44 0.64
N ASN A 259 7.21 -13.61 -0.40
CA ASN A 259 8.16 -13.68 -1.50
C ASN A 259 9.17 -12.53 -1.38
N VAL A 260 10.46 -12.82 -1.25
CA VAL A 260 11.48 -11.76 -1.27
C VAL A 260 11.74 -11.38 -2.71
N THR A 261 11.31 -10.19 -3.12
CA THR A 261 11.40 -9.72 -4.51
C THR A 261 12.65 -8.90 -4.76
N ARG A 262 13.16 -8.23 -3.72
CA ARG A 262 14.34 -7.36 -3.83
C ARG A 262 15.10 -7.25 -2.52
N THR A 263 16.42 -7.18 -2.62
CA THR A 263 17.32 -6.87 -1.50
C THR A 263 18.36 -5.88 -1.98
N ASP A 264 18.24 -4.64 -1.53
CA ASP A 264 19.14 -3.55 -1.90
C ASP A 264 19.94 -3.09 -0.66
N PRO A 265 21.26 -2.89 -0.78
CA PRO A 265 21.95 -2.00 0.14
C PRO A 265 21.44 -0.57 -0.08
N MET A 266 21.19 0.13 1.01
CA MET A 266 20.88 1.54 0.99
C MET A 266 22.18 2.34 0.93
N GLU A 267 22.15 3.48 0.24
CA GLU A 267 23.31 4.35 0.12
C GLU A 267 23.72 4.94 1.49
N GLY A 268 24.99 4.79 1.86
CA GLY A 268 25.61 5.45 3.02
C GLY A 268 26.06 4.56 4.19
#